data_AF-A0A0M6WRI3-F1
#
_entry.id   AF-A0A0M6WRI3-F1
#
_cell.length_a   1.000
_cell.length_b   1.000
_cell.length_c   1.000
_cell.angle_alpha   90.00
_cell.angle_beta   90.00
_cell.angle_gamma   90.00
#
_symmetry.space_group_name_H-M   'P 1'
#
loop_
_entity.id
_entity.type
_entity.pdbx_description
1 polymer ?
#
loop_
_entity_poly.entity_id
_entity_poly.type
_entity_poly.pdbx_seq_one_letter_code
_entity_poly.pdbx_strand_id
1 'polypeptide(L)'
;MRVTEREICGSFRRAENQKQQIQILTELTCKSKYQIIGILLRNGEKVPKSIENQLYKRLDALDAQIFECEMEYKEIVTALTGENRRKEHGNRIQRHGRTEQEQ
;
A
#
# COMPACT_ATOMS: atom_id res chain seq x y z
N MET A 1 -11.14 -24.64 -24.57
CA MET A 1 -10.69 -23.56 -25.49
C MET A 1 -10.01 -22.49 -24.64
N ARG A 2 -8.75 -22.11 -24.90
CA ARG A 2 -8.08 -21.03 -24.13
C ARG A 2 -8.42 -19.70 -24.78
N VAL A 3 -9.10 -18.81 -24.07
CA VAL A 3 -9.38 -17.45 -24.54
C VAL A 3 -8.07 -16.68 -24.64
N THR A 4 -7.77 -16.14 -25.82
CA THR A 4 -6.57 -15.36 -26.12
C THR A 4 -6.73 -13.90 -25.69
N GLU A 5 -5.61 -13.18 -25.50
CA GLU A 5 -5.66 -11.73 -25.19
C GLU A 5 -6.43 -10.93 -26.25
N ARG A 6 -6.30 -11.30 -27.53
CA ARG A 6 -7.02 -10.66 -28.63
C ARG A 6 -8.54 -10.85 -28.51
N GLU A 7 -8.99 -12.04 -28.11
CA GLU A 7 -10.41 -12.33 -27.87
C GLU A 7 -10.92 -11.58 -26.64
N ILE A 8 -10.11 -11.47 -25.58
CA ILE A 8 -10.42 -10.67 -24.39
C ILE A 8 -10.65 -9.20 -24.79
N CYS A 9 -9.70 -8.59 -25.52
CA CYS A 9 -9.82 -7.20 -25.99
C CYS A 9 -11.01 -7.00 -26.92
N GLY A 10 -11.20 -7.89 -27.90
CA GLY A 10 -12.32 -7.81 -28.83
C GLY A 10 -13.69 -7.98 -28.15
N SER A 11 -13.77 -8.84 -27.14
CA SER A 11 -14.96 -9.03 -26.33
C SER A 11 -15.26 -7.81 -25.46
N PHE A 12 -14.24 -7.26 -24.80
CA PHE A 12 -14.34 -6.05 -23.99
C PHE A 12 -14.79 -4.83 -24.80
N ARG A 13 -14.17 -4.61 -25.98
CA ARG A 13 -14.46 -3.46 -26.85
C ARG A 13 -15.89 -3.44 -27.36
N ARG A 14 -16.48 -4.62 -27.61
CA ARG A 14 -17.84 -4.76 -28.16
C ARG A 14 -18.92 -4.79 -27.08
N ALA A 15 -18.56 -4.86 -25.80
CA ALA A 15 -19.53 -4.96 -24.73
C ALA A 15 -20.14 -3.59 -24.41
N GLU A 16 -21.47 -3.53 -24.33
CA GLU A 16 -22.20 -2.34 -23.89
C GLU A 16 -21.86 -2.00 -22.42
N ASN A 17 -21.72 -3.03 -21.57
CA ASN A 17 -21.35 -2.88 -20.17
C ASN A 17 -19.94 -3.43 -19.92
N GLN A 18 -18.94 -2.58 -20.08
CA GLN A 18 -17.53 -2.91 -19.89
C GLN A 18 -17.20 -3.42 -18.47
N LYS A 19 -17.90 -2.93 -17.43
CA LYS A 19 -17.68 -3.37 -16.05
C LYS A 19 -18.15 -4.81 -15.84
N GLN A 20 -19.36 -5.12 -16.31
CA GLN A 20 -19.89 -6.48 -16.27
C GLN A 20 -19.04 -7.41 -17.16
N GLN A 21 -18.57 -6.92 -18.30
CA GLN A 21 -17.74 -7.70 -19.20
C GLN A 21 -16.40 -8.12 -18.55
N ILE A 22 -15.77 -7.23 -17.78
CA ILE A 22 -14.56 -7.60 -17.01
C ILE A 22 -14.84 -8.72 -16.02
N GLN A 23 -16.01 -8.72 -15.37
CA GLN A 23 -16.40 -9.80 -14.46
C GLN A 23 -16.58 -11.13 -15.21
N ILE A 24 -17.30 -11.12 -16.33
CA ILE A 24 -17.47 -12.30 -17.18
C ILE A 24 -16.11 -12.84 -17.66
N LEU A 25 -15.21 -11.96 -18.12
CA LEU A 25 -13.87 -12.35 -18.55
C LEU A 25 -13.02 -12.93 -17.42
N THR A 26 -13.18 -12.43 -16.19
CA THR A 26 -12.52 -12.98 -15.00
C THR A 26 -12.96 -14.43 -14.77
N GLU A 27 -14.27 -14.69 -14.83
CA GLU A 27 -14.87 -16.02 -14.66
C GLU A 27 -14.46 -16.99 -15.78
N LEU A 28 -14.52 -16.55 -17.05
CA LEU A 28 -14.20 -17.39 -18.21
C LEU A 28 -12.72 -17.75 -18.34
N THR A 29 -11.82 -16.89 -17.89
CA THR A 29 -10.37 -17.08 -18.07
C THR A 29 -9.65 -17.58 -16.83
N CYS A 30 -10.35 -17.65 -15.70
CA CYS A 30 -9.78 -17.90 -14.37
C CYS A 30 -8.64 -16.93 -14.01
N LYS A 31 -8.66 -15.71 -14.54
CA LYS A 31 -7.70 -14.64 -14.23
C LYS A 31 -8.33 -13.67 -13.25
N SER A 32 -7.51 -13.04 -12.41
CA SER A 32 -8.01 -11.99 -11.52
C SER A 32 -8.47 -10.76 -12.29
N LYS A 33 -9.34 -9.96 -11.67
CA LYS A 33 -9.76 -8.65 -12.22
C LYS A 33 -8.56 -7.79 -12.64
N TYR A 34 -7.49 -7.77 -11.83
CA TYR A 34 -6.28 -6.98 -12.13
C TYR A 34 -5.52 -7.53 -13.33
N GLN A 35 -5.47 -8.86 -13.50
CA GLN A 35 -4.85 -9.48 -14.67
C GLN A 35 -5.62 -9.17 -15.95
N ILE A 36 -6.96 -9.22 -15.92
CA ILE A 36 -7.81 -8.83 -17.05
C ILE A 36 -7.57 -7.36 -17.42
N ILE A 37 -7.64 -6.46 -16.44
CA ILE A 37 -7.38 -5.03 -16.66
C ILE A 37 -5.97 -4.82 -17.22
N GLY A 38 -4.96 -5.51 -16.69
CA GLY A 38 -3.59 -5.45 -17.19
C GLY A 38 -3.46 -5.89 -18.64
N ILE A 39 -4.16 -6.95 -19.05
CA ILE A 39 -4.21 -7.38 -20.47
C ILE A 39 -4.80 -6.28 -21.34
N LEU A 40 -5.95 -5.71 -20.94
CA LEU A 40 -6.63 -4.65 -21.68
C LEU A 40 -5.71 -3.44 -21.88
N LEU A 41 -5.10 -2.94 -20.80
CA LEU A 41 -4.21 -1.78 -20.84
C LEU A 41 -2.95 -2.03 -21.68
N ARG A 42 -2.30 -3.21 -21.54
CA ARG A 42 -1.11 -3.55 -22.35
C ARG A 42 -1.42 -3.63 -23.85
N ASN A 43 -2.64 -3.99 -24.20
CA ASN A 43 -3.11 -4.06 -25.58
C ASN A 43 -3.74 -2.74 -26.07
N GLY A 44 -3.63 -1.65 -25.29
CA GLY A 44 -4.09 -0.31 -25.67
C GLY A 44 -5.60 -0.07 -25.52
N GLU A 45 -6.34 -0.98 -24.88
CA GLU A 45 -7.76 -0.76 -24.60
C GLU A 45 -7.93 0.23 -23.44
N LYS A 46 -8.81 1.21 -23.63
CA LYS A 46 -9.16 2.17 -22.56
C LYS A 46 -10.20 1.56 -21.64
N VAL A 47 -9.86 1.49 -20.35
CA VAL A 47 -10.76 1.01 -19.30
C VAL A 47 -11.60 2.18 -18.76
N PRO A 48 -12.87 1.97 -18.35
CA PRO A 48 -13.68 3.01 -17.74
C PRO A 48 -13.00 3.75 -16.59
N LYS A 49 -13.12 5.08 -16.57
CA LYS A 49 -12.61 5.93 -15.48
C LYS A 49 -13.08 5.49 -14.09
N SER A 50 -14.28 4.93 -13.98
CA SER A 50 -14.80 4.41 -12.72
C SER A 50 -13.99 3.23 -12.18
N ILE A 51 -13.47 2.37 -13.06
CA ILE A 51 -12.61 1.25 -12.69
C ILE A 51 -11.21 1.76 -12.36
N GLU A 52 -10.68 2.67 -13.18
CA GLU A 52 -9.39 3.31 -12.93
C GLU A 52 -9.36 4.00 -11.56
N ASN A 53 -10.37 4.82 -11.24
CA ASN A 53 -10.50 5.48 -9.94
C ASN A 53 -10.60 4.49 -8.76
N GLN A 54 -11.24 3.33 -8.98
CA GLN A 54 -11.28 2.28 -7.95
C GLN A 54 -9.90 1.68 -7.69
N LEU A 55 -9.05 1.57 -8.71
CA LEU A 55 -7.69 1.06 -8.55
C LEU A 55 -6.83 2.06 -7.77
N TYR A 56 -6.89 3.36 -8.10
CA TYR A 56 -6.16 4.38 -7.36
C TYR A 56 -6.58 4.42 -5.89
N LYS A 57 -7.88 4.40 -5.58
CA LYS A 57 -8.35 4.31 -4.19
C LYS A 57 -7.83 3.08 -3.45
N ARG A 58 -7.68 1.95 -4.15
CA ARG A 58 -7.12 0.74 -3.55
C ARG A 58 -5.62 0.86 -3.33
N LEU A 59 -4.89 1.54 -4.22
CA LEU A 59 -3.48 1.88 -4.02
C LEU A 59 -3.32 2.76 -2.77
N ASP A 60 -4.08 3.86 -2.67
CA ASP A 60 -4.03 4.76 -1.50
C ASP A 60 -4.26 4.00 -0.17
N ALA A 61 -5.23 3.08 -0.16
CA ALA A 61 -5.53 2.26 1.01
C ALA A 61 -4.42 1.25 1.33
N LEU A 62 -3.73 0.71 0.33
CA LEU A 62 -2.59 -0.20 0.52
C LEU A 62 -1.38 0.56 1.02
N ASP A 63 -1.12 1.76 0.50
CA ASP A 63 -0.01 2.62 0.95
C ASP A 63 -0.18 3.01 2.43
N ALA A 64 -1.41 3.33 2.86
CA ALA A 64 -1.69 3.59 4.28
C ALA A 64 -1.39 2.37 5.17
N GLN A 65 -1.79 1.17 4.75
CA GLN A 65 -1.51 -0.08 5.48
C GLN A 65 0.00 -0.39 5.53
N ILE A 66 0.72 -0.16 4.41
CA ILE A 66 2.18 -0.31 4.38
C ILE A 66 2.83 0.65 5.37
N PHE A 67 2.40 1.90 5.39
CA PHE A 67 2.93 2.90 6.32
C PHE A 67 2.75 2.49 7.79
N GLU A 68 1.57 2.02 8.17
CA GLU A 68 1.30 1.52 9.53
C GLU A 68 2.21 0.34 9.87
N CYS A 69 2.34 -0.64 8.99
CA CYS A 69 3.24 -1.78 9.16
C CYS A 69 4.72 -1.35 9.27
N GLU A 70 5.15 -0.37 8.48
CA GLU A 70 6.52 0.16 8.55
C GLU A 70 6.80 0.87 9.88
N MET A 71 5.81 1.56 10.43
CA MET A 71 5.91 2.20 11.75
C MET A 71 6.03 1.16 12.84
N GLU A 72 5.17 0.15 12.87
CA GLU A 72 5.23 -0.96 13.84
C GLU A 72 6.59 -1.67 13.76
N TYR A 73 7.07 -1.97 12.54
CA TYR A 73 8.38 -2.56 12.33
C TYR A 73 9.51 -1.73 12.96
N LYS A 74 9.51 -0.40 12.75
CA LYS A 74 10.52 0.51 13.33
C LYS A 74 10.44 0.55 14.84
N GLU A 75 9.24 0.54 15.42
CA GLU A 75 9.05 0.50 16.87
C GLU A 75 9.62 -0.78 17.48
N ILE A 76 9.32 -1.94 16.88
CA ILE A 76 9.85 -3.24 17.31
C ILE A 76 11.38 -3.26 17.21
N VAL A 77 11.95 -2.78 16.10
CA VAL A 77 13.41 -2.69 15.94
C VAL A 77 14.03 -1.80 17.01
N THR A 78 13.42 -0.64 17.29
CA THR A 78 13.90 0.28 18.34
C THR A 78 13.87 -0.36 19.72
N ALA A 79 12.79 -1.10 20.03
CA ALA A 79 12.65 -1.82 21.29
C ALA A 79 13.71 -2.92 21.45
N LEU A 80 14.00 -3.67 20.39
CA LEU A 80 15.00 -4.74 20.38
C LEU A 80 16.45 -4.23 20.43
N THR A 81 16.76 -3.15 19.73
CA THR A 81 18.11 -2.55 19.69
C THR A 81 18.43 -1.75 20.96
N GLY A 82 17.41 -1.35 21.72
CA GLY A 82 17.58 -0.64 22.99
C GLY A 82 18.13 0.77 22.84
N GLU A 83 18.02 1.37 21.66
CA GLU A 83 18.50 2.73 21.36
C GLU A 83 17.86 3.82 22.23
N ASN A 84 16.71 3.53 22.87
CA ASN A 84 16.06 4.41 23.84
C ASN A 84 16.76 4.50 25.21
N ARG A 85 17.65 3.57 25.58
CA ARG A 85 18.23 3.52 26.95
C ARG A 85 19.34 4.55 27.25
N ARG A 86 19.78 5.34 26.26
CA ARG A 86 20.92 6.26 26.44
C ARG A 86 20.54 7.72 26.73
N LYS A 87 19.26 8.10 26.66
CA LYS A 87 18.83 9.50 26.88
C LYS A 87 18.47 9.84 28.34
N GLU A 88 18.29 8.87 29.22
CA GLU A 88 17.83 9.13 30.60
C GLU A 88 18.95 9.39 31.63
N HIS A 89 20.20 9.06 31.32
CA HIS A 89 21.32 9.23 32.28
C HIS A 89 22.04 10.58 32.23
N GLY A 90 21.55 11.56 31.46
CA GLY A 90 22.20 12.87 31.27
C GLY A 90 21.80 13.98 32.25
N ASN A 91 20.83 13.78 33.15
CA ASN A 91 20.20 14.89 33.89
C ASN A 91 20.27 14.79 35.43
N ARG A 92 21.26 14.07 35.98
CA ARG A 92 21.46 13.95 37.43
C ARG A 92 22.91 14.24 37.82
N ILE A 93 23.39 15.47 37.67
CA ILE A 93 24.40 16.11 38.55
C ILE A 93 24.30 17.63 38.34
N GLN A 94 23.59 18.33 39.24
CA GLN A 94 24.00 19.63 39.78
C GLN A 94 23.03 20.04 40.90
N ARG A 95 23.11 19.30 42.00
CA ARG A 95 22.84 19.87 43.33
C ARG A 95 23.92 19.31 44.22
N HIS A 96 24.79 20.17 44.71
CA HIS A 96 25.26 20.25 46.10
C HIS A 96 26.44 21.24 46.18
N GLY A 97 26.37 22.14 47.16
CA GLY A 97 27.57 22.76 47.73
C GLY A 97 27.61 24.29 47.69
N ARG A 98 26.86 24.95 48.56
CA ARG A 98 27.42 26.06 49.35
C ARG A 98 26.62 26.24 50.64
N THR A 99 27.02 25.47 51.65
CA THR A 99 26.82 25.79 53.06
C THR A 99 28.00 26.63 53.55
N GLU A 100 27.67 27.50 54.52
CA GLU A 100 28.54 28.15 55.52
C GLU A 100 29.39 29.33 55.01
N GLN A 101 29.07 30.58 55.39
CA GLN A 101 29.24 31.30 56.67
C GLN A 101 30.57 32.07 56.73
N GLU A 102 30.55 33.20 57.48
CA GLU A 102 31.67 34.05 57.92
C GLU A 102 32.17 35.09 56.89
N GLN A 103 32.26 36.40 57.13
CA GLN A 103 32.31 37.25 58.34
C GLN A 103 31.64 38.61 58.07
#